data_AF-A0A9Q8PGF6-F1
#
_entry.id   AF-A0A9Q8PGF6-F1
#
_cell.length_a   1.000
_cell.length_b   1.000
_cell.length_c   1.000
_cell.angle_alpha   90.00
_cell.angle_beta   90.00
_cell.angle_gamma   90.00
#
_symmetry.space_group_name_H-M   'P 1'
#
loop_
_entity.id
_entity.type
_entity.pdbx_description
1 polymer ?
#
loop_
_entity_poly.entity_id
_entity_poly.type
_entity_poly.pdbx_seq_one_letter_code
_entity_poly.pdbx_strand_id
1 'polypeptide(L)'
;MLWRRLIINNPHINSWLLASNHNGTTLDPRKISTPFKGPPLQPDGSPPASKHPKTTLVLATLASTDNSWVEEELGDLLGAYTNLYTAIYVVDDENAPLHTPANNGHEAMAYLTYLIEFYDNLPEISIFMHGHREAWHNNFLLEMSSSETIRHFHRDKVMRYGYFNLRCHWAPGCQPGFNPAATQYDNDKPEEMVIAEAWQTLFPSDEVPETLAQPCCSQFAVTREAVHAPLKQRTSV
;
A
#
# COMPACT_ATOMS: atom_id res chain seq x y z
N MET A 1 0.28 13.73 -14.23
CA MET A 1 0.47 15.13 -13.77
C MET A 1 -0.75 15.76 -13.10
N LEU A 2 -2.01 15.42 -13.43
CA LEU A 2 -3.20 15.96 -12.72
C LEU A 2 -3.43 15.37 -11.31
N TRP A 3 -3.11 14.08 -11.10
CA TRP A 3 -3.34 13.37 -9.83
C TRP A 3 -2.60 13.97 -8.63
N ARG A 4 -1.33 14.36 -8.81
CA ARG A 4 -0.53 15.03 -7.76
C ARG A 4 -1.13 16.37 -7.31
N ARG A 5 -1.91 17.07 -8.15
CA ARG A 5 -2.46 18.39 -7.80
C ARG A 5 -3.80 18.31 -7.05
N LEU A 6 -4.60 17.28 -7.29
CA LEU A 6 -5.95 17.15 -6.74
C LEU A 6 -5.95 16.72 -5.26
N ILE A 7 -5.04 15.82 -4.86
CA ILE A 7 -4.95 15.37 -3.46
C ILE A 7 -4.29 16.44 -2.58
N ILE A 8 -3.30 17.17 -3.11
CA ILE A 8 -2.52 18.15 -2.34
C ILE A 8 -3.27 19.49 -2.14
N ASN A 9 -4.23 19.84 -3.00
CA ASN A 9 -4.87 21.17 -2.99
C ASN A 9 -6.39 21.18 -2.73
N ASN A 10 -7.01 20.08 -2.28
CA ASN A 10 -8.45 20.07 -1.99
C ASN A 10 -8.73 20.37 -0.50
N PRO A 11 -9.22 21.58 -0.15
CA PRO A 11 -9.43 21.99 1.24
C PRO A 11 -10.52 21.18 1.98
N HIS A 12 -11.37 20.42 1.27
CA HIS A 12 -12.36 19.55 1.91
C HIS A 12 -11.77 18.24 2.45
N ILE A 13 -10.67 17.73 1.89
CA ILE A 13 -9.93 16.56 2.42
C ILE A 13 -9.25 16.91 3.76
N ASN A 14 -8.88 18.18 3.94
CA ASN A 14 -8.18 18.65 5.14
C ASN A 14 -9.08 18.77 6.38
N SER A 15 -10.40 18.72 6.23
CA SER A 15 -11.35 18.87 7.35
C SER A 15 -11.30 17.70 8.35
N TRP A 16 -11.13 16.47 7.85
CA TRP A 16 -11.04 15.27 8.69
C TRP A 16 -9.68 15.13 9.39
N LEU A 17 -8.63 15.72 8.81
CA LEU A 17 -7.27 15.78 9.39
C LEU A 17 -7.14 16.82 10.52
N LEU A 18 -8.10 17.76 10.65
CA LEU A 18 -7.99 18.90 11.58
C LEU A 18 -8.74 18.72 12.91
N ALA A 19 -9.45 17.60 13.11
CA ALA A 19 -10.14 17.31 14.36
C ALA A 19 -9.22 16.64 15.40
N SER A 20 -8.06 17.24 15.66
CA SER A 20 -7.23 17.04 16.87
C SER A 20 -6.15 18.11 16.91
N ASN A 21 -6.57 19.36 17.17
CA ASN A 21 -5.64 20.46 17.42
C ASN A 21 -5.56 20.75 18.92
N HIS A 22 -4.38 20.52 19.50
CA HIS A 22 -3.86 21.38 20.57
C HIS A 22 -2.33 21.45 20.50
N ASN A 23 -1.80 22.21 19.55
CA ASN A 23 -1.05 23.44 19.82
C ASN A 23 -0.40 23.94 18.53
N GLY A 24 -0.58 25.24 18.28
CA GLY A 24 -0.35 25.88 17.00
C GLY A 24 1.07 25.79 16.47
N THR A 25 1.15 25.44 15.19
CA THR A 25 1.99 26.12 14.19
C THR A 25 1.34 25.83 12.84
N THR A 26 0.85 26.87 12.17
CA THR A 26 0.29 26.76 10.82
C THR A 26 1.41 26.38 9.85
N LEU A 27 1.43 25.13 9.37
CA LEU A 27 2.35 24.70 8.32
C LEU A 27 1.88 25.25 6.97
N ASP A 28 2.76 26.02 6.32
CA ASP A 28 2.58 26.55 4.96
C ASP A 28 2.65 25.39 3.94
N PRO A 29 1.60 25.16 3.13
CA PRO A 29 1.56 24.07 2.14
C PRO A 29 2.60 24.22 1.01
N ARG A 30 3.44 25.27 1.01
CA ARG A 30 4.53 25.49 0.05
C ARG A 30 5.91 25.00 0.50
N LYS A 31 6.04 24.33 1.66
CA LYS A 31 7.32 23.81 2.18
C LYS A 31 7.58 22.31 2.00
N ILE A 32 6.84 21.60 1.14
CA ILE A 32 7.27 20.27 0.67
C ILE A 32 8.14 20.49 -0.57
N SER A 33 9.39 20.92 -0.35
CA SER A 33 10.34 21.19 -1.43
C SER A 33 11.69 20.54 -1.15
N THR A 34 11.71 19.21 -1.14
CA THR A 34 12.82 18.41 -1.68
C THR A 34 12.28 17.01 -1.97
N PRO A 35 12.42 16.47 -3.19
CA PRO A 35 12.23 15.04 -3.39
C PRO A 35 13.24 14.31 -2.49
N PHE A 36 12.76 13.49 -1.56
CA PHE A 36 13.63 12.62 -0.77
C PHE A 36 14.35 11.71 -1.75
N LYS A 37 15.63 11.97 -1.99
CA LYS A 37 16.50 11.02 -2.66
C LYS A 37 16.83 9.97 -1.62
N GLY A 38 15.96 8.96 -1.51
CA GLY A 38 16.35 7.69 -0.92
C GLY A 38 17.66 7.22 -1.55
N PRO A 39 18.44 6.37 -0.87
CA PRO A 39 19.72 5.90 -1.38
C PRO A 39 19.54 5.42 -2.83
N PRO A 40 20.45 5.80 -3.76
CA PRO A 40 20.36 5.36 -5.13
C PRO A 40 20.24 3.84 -5.15
N LEU A 41 19.17 3.31 -5.73
CA LEU A 41 19.19 1.94 -6.24
C LEU A 41 20.31 1.93 -7.29
N GLN A 42 21.49 1.47 -6.88
CA GLN A 42 22.65 1.44 -7.76
C GLN A 42 22.30 0.56 -8.97
N PRO A 43 22.40 1.06 -10.20
CA PRO A 43 22.52 0.20 -11.36
C PRO A 43 24.00 -0.18 -11.46
N ASP A 44 24.41 -1.22 -10.73
CA ASP A 44 25.68 -1.87 -11.06
C ASP A 44 25.46 -2.84 -12.24
N GLY A 45 26.55 -3.05 -13.00
CA GLY A 45 26.55 -3.60 -14.35
C GLY A 45 25.66 -4.84 -14.51
N SER A 46 24.70 -4.71 -15.41
CA SER A 46 23.61 -5.66 -15.63
C SER A 46 24.09 -7.12 -15.77
N PRO A 47 23.71 -8.01 -14.85
CA PRO A 47 23.65 -9.44 -15.13
C PRO A 47 22.65 -9.67 -16.28
N PRO A 48 22.67 -10.83 -16.96
CA PRO A 48 21.72 -11.12 -18.04
C PRO A 48 20.30 -10.85 -17.55
N ALA A 49 19.47 -10.24 -18.41
CA ALA A 49 18.07 -9.88 -18.11
C ALA A 49 17.45 -10.95 -17.20
N SER A 50 17.26 -10.56 -15.95
CA SER A 50 16.85 -11.48 -14.90
C SER A 50 15.59 -12.22 -15.32
N LYS A 51 15.53 -13.53 -15.06
CA LYS A 51 14.31 -14.32 -15.33
C LYS A 51 13.10 -13.83 -14.54
N HIS A 52 13.30 -13.09 -13.45
CA HIS A 52 12.25 -12.60 -12.56
C HIS A 52 12.02 -11.10 -12.74
N PRO A 53 10.75 -10.63 -12.70
CA PRO A 53 10.46 -9.20 -12.74
C PRO A 53 11.01 -8.51 -11.49
N LYS A 54 11.48 -7.26 -11.65
CA LYS A 54 11.96 -6.44 -10.53
C LYS A 54 10.82 -6.24 -9.53
N THR A 55 11.02 -6.69 -8.29
CA THR A 55 9.99 -6.75 -7.26
C THR A 55 10.43 -6.01 -6.00
N THR A 56 9.54 -5.23 -5.39
CA THR A 56 9.79 -4.62 -4.07
C THR A 56 8.70 -5.06 -3.09
N LEU A 57 9.13 -5.63 -1.95
CA LEU A 57 8.31 -5.87 -0.77
C LEU A 57 8.27 -4.61 0.10
N VAL A 58 7.12 -3.96 0.12
CA VAL A 58 6.80 -2.77 0.89
C VAL A 58 6.13 -3.19 2.19
N LEU A 59 6.78 -2.93 3.32
CA LEU A 59 6.26 -3.24 4.65
C LEU A 59 5.85 -1.95 5.36
N ALA A 60 4.65 -1.94 5.92
CA ALA A 60 4.24 -0.94 6.91
C ALA A 60 4.45 -1.54 8.31
N THR A 61 5.20 -0.85 9.16
CA THR A 61 5.62 -1.37 10.46
C THR A 61 5.68 -0.27 11.52
N LEU A 62 5.67 -0.66 12.79
CA LEU A 62 5.98 0.23 13.91
C LEU A 62 7.43 0.06 14.33
N ALA A 63 8.02 1.06 14.96
CA ALA A 63 9.40 1.01 15.48
C ALA A 63 9.58 -0.10 16.52
N SER A 64 8.50 -0.47 17.22
CA SER A 64 8.47 -1.56 18.19
C SER A 64 8.32 -2.96 17.57
N THR A 65 7.99 -3.05 16.28
CA THR A 65 7.80 -4.33 15.59
C THR A 65 9.14 -4.91 15.17
N ASP A 66 9.37 -6.19 15.50
CA ASP A 66 10.56 -6.90 15.06
C ASP A 66 10.43 -7.33 13.59
N ASN A 67 11.25 -6.72 12.73
CA ASN A 67 11.34 -7.06 11.30
C ASN A 67 12.61 -7.85 10.93
N SER A 68 13.37 -8.37 11.91
CA SER A 68 14.58 -9.19 11.67
C SER A 68 14.30 -10.42 10.79
N TRP A 69 13.09 -10.98 10.89
CA TRP A 69 12.60 -12.10 10.08
C TRP A 69 12.75 -11.88 8.57
N VAL A 70 12.75 -10.63 8.10
CA VAL A 70 12.90 -10.32 6.68
C VAL A 70 14.26 -10.81 6.18
N GLU A 71 15.34 -10.57 6.94
CA GLU A 71 16.66 -11.06 6.57
C GLU A 71 16.83 -12.53 6.96
N GLU A 72 16.39 -12.92 8.15
CA GLU A 72 16.57 -14.28 8.69
C GLU A 72 15.83 -15.34 7.85
N GLU A 73 14.64 -15.03 7.35
CA GLU A 73 13.77 -15.98 6.67
C GLU A 73 13.59 -15.70 5.17
N LEU A 74 14.01 -14.54 4.64
CA LEU A 74 13.97 -14.26 3.20
C LEU A 74 15.34 -13.90 2.62
N GLY A 75 16.44 -13.93 3.39
CA GLY A 75 17.77 -13.54 2.91
C GLY A 75 18.25 -14.31 1.67
N ASP A 76 17.85 -15.58 1.50
CA ASP A 76 18.10 -16.37 0.29
C ASP A 76 17.32 -15.88 -0.94
N LEU A 77 16.21 -15.18 -0.72
CA LEU A 77 15.37 -14.58 -1.73
C LEU A 77 15.66 -13.10 -1.95
N LEU A 78 16.48 -12.41 -1.15
CA LEU A 78 16.74 -10.99 -1.31
C LEU A 78 17.91 -10.70 -2.26
N GLY A 79 17.83 -9.58 -2.98
CA GLY A 79 18.91 -9.05 -3.79
C GLY A 79 18.81 -9.35 -5.30
N ALA A 80 19.93 -9.12 -5.99
CA ALA A 80 19.98 -9.07 -7.46
C ALA A 80 19.71 -10.42 -8.15
N TYR A 81 19.90 -11.54 -7.47
CA TYR A 81 19.72 -12.86 -8.08
C TYR A 81 18.24 -13.17 -8.35
N THR A 82 17.36 -12.80 -7.43
CA THR A 82 15.91 -13.04 -7.46
C THR A 82 15.11 -11.78 -7.80
N ASN A 83 15.77 -10.61 -7.82
CA ASN A 83 15.20 -9.27 -7.88
C ASN A 83 14.08 -9.01 -6.86
N LEU A 84 14.25 -9.49 -5.64
CA LEU A 84 13.40 -9.06 -4.53
C LEU A 84 14.18 -8.06 -3.66
N TYR A 85 13.61 -6.88 -3.53
CA TYR A 85 14.12 -5.82 -2.66
C TYR A 85 13.08 -5.45 -1.62
N THR A 86 13.45 -4.72 -0.59
CA THR A 86 12.53 -4.31 0.48
C THR A 86 12.46 -2.79 0.59
N ALA A 87 11.30 -2.30 1.04
CA ALA A 87 11.06 -0.93 1.45
C ALA A 87 10.24 -0.97 2.75
N ILE A 88 10.90 -0.78 3.89
CA ILE A 88 10.28 -0.93 5.21
C ILE A 88 10.00 0.46 5.78
N TYR A 89 8.73 0.87 5.78
CA TYR A 89 8.28 2.14 6.32
C TYR A 89 7.91 1.99 7.79
N VAL A 90 8.66 2.70 8.65
CA VAL A 90 8.36 2.81 10.07
C VAL A 90 7.45 4.01 10.27
N VAL A 91 6.20 3.78 10.63
CA VAL A 91 5.16 4.83 10.58
C VAL A 91 5.17 5.77 11.78
N ASP A 92 5.80 5.38 12.89
CA ASP A 92 5.85 6.09 14.17
C ASP A 92 7.26 6.58 14.57
N ASP A 93 8.21 6.60 13.63
CA ASP A 93 9.56 7.16 13.83
C ASP A 93 9.98 8.03 12.64
N GLU A 94 9.99 9.36 12.83
CA GLU A 94 10.40 10.34 11.82
C GLU A 94 11.89 10.27 11.46
N ASN A 95 12.71 9.60 12.28
CA ASN A 95 14.14 9.43 12.01
C ASN A 95 14.46 8.14 11.25
N ALA A 96 13.47 7.27 11.04
CA ALA A 96 13.67 6.05 10.28
C ALA A 96 14.03 6.35 8.82
N PRO A 97 14.88 5.54 8.16
CA PRO A 97 15.29 5.79 6.78
C PRO A 97 14.14 5.93 5.78
N LEU A 98 13.07 5.17 5.99
CA LEU A 98 11.77 5.33 5.32
C LEU A 98 10.72 5.49 6.41
N HIS A 99 10.01 6.62 6.38
CA HIS A 99 9.01 6.98 7.36
C HIS A 99 7.83 7.66 6.65
N THR A 100 6.69 7.70 7.33
CA THR A 100 5.50 8.41 6.83
C THR A 100 5.50 9.87 7.28
N PRO A 101 4.86 10.78 6.52
CA PRO A 101 4.77 12.19 6.90
C PRO A 101 3.94 12.42 8.18
N ALA A 102 3.09 11.47 8.55
CA ALA A 102 2.36 11.43 9.81
C ALA A 102 1.92 9.98 10.11
N ASN A 103 1.89 9.59 11.38
CA ASN A 103 1.32 8.31 11.82
C ASN A 103 -0.21 8.39 11.83
N ASN A 104 -0.84 8.29 10.67
CA ASN A 104 -2.29 8.34 10.50
C ASN A 104 -2.73 7.35 9.42
N GLY A 105 -3.92 6.76 9.54
CA GLY A 105 -4.45 5.83 8.53
C GLY A 105 -3.74 4.48 8.45
N HIS A 106 -3.02 4.08 9.51
CA HIS A 106 -2.32 2.79 9.61
C HIS A 106 -1.41 2.52 8.38
N GLU A 107 -1.47 1.32 7.80
CA GLU A 107 -0.66 0.91 6.65
C GLU A 107 -0.93 1.73 5.39
N ALA A 108 -2.13 2.33 5.28
CA ALA A 108 -2.52 3.07 4.08
C ALA A 108 -1.60 4.27 3.83
N MET A 109 -1.12 4.92 4.89
CA MET A 109 -0.19 6.05 4.75
C MET A 109 1.18 5.60 4.25
N ALA A 110 1.71 4.48 4.74
CA ALA A 110 2.96 3.92 4.23
C ALA A 110 2.85 3.56 2.75
N TYR A 111 1.76 2.89 2.37
CA TYR A 111 1.55 2.44 0.99
C TYR A 111 1.38 3.63 0.04
N LEU A 112 0.58 4.63 0.44
CA LEU A 112 0.39 5.85 -0.35
C LEU A 112 1.69 6.65 -0.46
N THR A 113 2.46 6.76 0.62
CA THR A 113 3.77 7.45 0.62
C THR A 113 4.71 6.79 -0.38
N TYR A 114 4.86 5.47 -0.31
CA TYR A 114 5.66 4.71 -1.28
C TYR A 114 5.20 4.94 -2.73
N LEU A 115 3.90 4.83 -2.99
CA LEU A 115 3.35 5.03 -4.34
C LEU A 115 3.61 6.44 -4.87
N ILE A 116 3.59 7.47 -4.01
CA ILE A 116 3.85 8.87 -4.41
C ILE A 116 5.34 9.11 -4.67
N GLU A 117 6.20 8.59 -3.80
CA GLU A 117 7.66 8.76 -3.85
C GLU A 117 8.27 8.04 -5.06
N PHE A 118 7.81 6.82 -5.31
CA PHE A 118 8.35 5.96 -6.37
C PHE A 118 7.50 5.97 -7.64
N TYR A 119 6.44 6.79 -7.74
CA TYR A 119 5.46 6.73 -8.84
C TYR A 119 6.08 6.54 -10.23
N ASP A 120 7.07 7.37 -10.59
CA ASP A 120 7.71 7.33 -11.92
C ASP A 120 8.76 6.20 -12.07
N ASN A 121 9.22 5.61 -10.96
CA ASN A 121 10.29 4.62 -10.88
C ASN A 121 9.84 3.31 -10.19
N LEU A 122 8.55 3.00 -10.21
CA LEU A 122 8.03 1.78 -9.58
C LEU A 122 8.73 0.52 -10.14
N PRO A 123 8.99 -0.50 -9.30
CA PRO A 123 9.40 -1.81 -9.79
C PRO A 123 8.32 -2.41 -10.71
N GLU A 124 8.61 -3.50 -11.42
CA GLU A 124 7.56 -4.19 -12.19
C GLU A 124 6.43 -4.67 -11.28
N ILE A 125 6.76 -5.12 -10.07
CA ILE A 125 5.79 -5.52 -9.04
C ILE A 125 6.12 -4.86 -7.70
N SER A 126 5.12 -4.24 -7.08
CA SER A 126 5.16 -3.84 -5.67
C SER A 126 4.25 -4.76 -4.86
N ILE A 127 4.77 -5.36 -3.79
CA ILE A 127 4.05 -6.20 -2.84
C ILE A 127 3.88 -5.39 -1.56
N PHE A 128 2.66 -5.23 -1.07
CA PHE A 128 2.33 -4.47 0.13
C PHE A 128 1.88 -5.44 1.23
N MET A 129 2.53 -5.37 2.40
CA MET A 129 2.24 -6.21 3.56
C MET A 129 2.42 -5.44 4.88
N HIS A 130 1.85 -5.99 5.95
CA HIS A 130 2.18 -5.58 7.32
C HIS A 130 3.54 -6.15 7.72
N GLY A 131 4.26 -5.46 8.61
CA GLY A 131 5.60 -5.85 9.03
C GLY A 131 5.69 -7.10 9.92
N HIS A 132 4.57 -7.61 10.43
CA HIS A 132 4.55 -8.74 11.36
C HIS A 132 5.08 -10.03 10.74
N ARG A 133 5.95 -10.75 11.44
CA ARG A 133 6.43 -12.10 11.06
C ARG A 133 5.27 -13.10 10.94
N GLU A 134 4.44 -13.14 11.97
CA GLU A 134 3.22 -13.96 12.06
C GLU A 134 2.05 -13.08 12.47
N ALA A 135 0.88 -13.28 11.87
CA ALA A 135 -0.30 -12.49 12.20
C ALA A 135 -1.61 -13.23 11.91
N TRP A 136 -2.66 -12.93 12.67
CA TRP A 136 -4.01 -13.51 12.51
C TRP A 136 -4.61 -13.28 11.11
N HIS A 137 -4.15 -12.25 10.41
CA HIS A 137 -4.62 -11.90 9.07
C HIS A 137 -3.85 -12.59 7.93
N ASN A 138 -2.80 -13.37 8.25
CA ASN A 138 -2.05 -14.16 7.27
C ASN A 138 -2.77 -15.46 6.90
N ASN A 139 -2.18 -16.20 5.96
CA ASN A 139 -2.76 -17.42 5.42
C ASN A 139 -2.55 -18.61 6.36
N PHE A 140 -3.63 -19.20 6.88
CA PHE A 140 -3.57 -20.39 7.74
C PHE A 140 -2.84 -21.57 7.10
N LEU A 141 -3.00 -21.78 5.79
CA LEU A 141 -2.30 -22.84 5.05
C LEU A 141 -0.78 -22.62 4.96
N LEU A 142 -0.32 -21.40 5.24
CA LEU A 142 1.08 -20.99 5.28
C LEU A 142 1.49 -20.68 6.73
N GLU A 143 0.90 -21.38 7.70
CA GLU A 143 1.20 -21.26 9.13
C GLU A 143 1.11 -19.83 9.68
N MET A 144 0.26 -18.99 9.07
CA MET A 144 0.13 -17.57 9.41
C MET A 144 1.43 -16.77 9.22
N SER A 145 2.39 -17.30 8.46
CA SER A 145 3.70 -16.71 8.22
C SER A 145 3.71 -15.74 7.03
N SER A 146 4.33 -14.57 7.26
CA SER A 146 4.58 -13.57 6.22
C SER A 146 5.67 -14.03 5.25
N SER A 147 6.72 -14.69 5.74
CA SER A 147 7.80 -15.20 4.88
C SER A 147 7.30 -16.30 3.96
N GLU A 148 6.47 -17.21 4.46
CA GLU A 148 5.87 -18.28 3.64
C GLU A 148 4.94 -17.72 2.55
N THR A 149 4.24 -16.63 2.84
CA THR A 149 3.44 -15.90 1.84
C THR A 149 4.32 -15.38 0.69
N ILE A 150 5.52 -14.86 0.99
CA ILE A 150 6.46 -14.38 -0.02
C ILE A 150 7.17 -15.53 -0.75
N ARG A 151 7.53 -16.61 -0.07
CA ARG A 151 8.16 -17.80 -0.68
C ARG A 151 7.26 -18.46 -1.72
N HIS A 152 5.94 -18.48 -1.46
CA HIS A 152 4.94 -19.04 -2.37
C HIS A 152 4.34 -17.99 -3.33
N PHE A 153 4.90 -16.78 -3.38
CA PHE A 153 4.39 -15.71 -4.24
C PHE A 153 4.73 -15.94 -5.72
N HIS A 154 3.70 -16.09 -6.55
CA HIS A 154 3.84 -16.26 -8.00
C HIS A 154 3.80 -14.92 -8.74
N ARG A 155 4.98 -14.37 -9.03
CA ARG A 155 5.16 -13.11 -9.79
C ARG A 155 4.38 -13.08 -11.10
N ASP A 156 4.41 -14.18 -11.87
CA ASP A 156 3.72 -14.30 -13.17
C ASP A 156 2.21 -14.07 -13.06
N LYS A 157 1.62 -14.46 -11.92
CA LYS A 157 0.19 -14.25 -11.68
C LYS A 157 -0.12 -12.76 -11.59
N VAL A 158 0.70 -12.00 -10.87
CA VAL A 158 0.51 -10.55 -10.72
C VAL A 158 0.80 -9.83 -12.03
N MET A 159 1.85 -10.22 -12.76
CA MET A 159 2.13 -9.69 -14.09
C MET A 159 0.94 -9.90 -15.05
N ARG A 160 0.28 -11.06 -14.97
CA ARG A 160 -0.88 -11.38 -15.83
C ARG A 160 -2.13 -10.60 -15.47
N TYR A 161 -2.43 -10.43 -14.17
CA TYR A 161 -3.70 -9.83 -13.72
C TYR A 161 -3.60 -8.36 -13.32
N GLY A 162 -2.38 -7.81 -13.21
CA GLY A 162 -2.13 -6.41 -12.85
C GLY A 162 -2.26 -6.12 -11.35
N TYR A 163 -3.19 -6.78 -10.65
CA TYR A 163 -3.41 -6.73 -9.21
C TYR A 163 -3.72 -8.11 -8.66
N PHE A 164 -3.23 -8.43 -7.47
CA PHE A 164 -3.54 -9.69 -6.79
C PHE A 164 -3.52 -9.53 -5.28
N ASN A 165 -4.61 -9.91 -4.61
CA ASN A 165 -4.66 -9.93 -3.15
C ASN A 165 -3.86 -11.15 -2.61
N LEU A 166 -3.03 -10.95 -1.59
CA LEU A 166 -2.19 -12.01 -1.02
C LEU A 166 -2.94 -12.95 -0.08
N ARG A 167 -4.17 -12.59 0.31
CA ARG A 167 -5.05 -13.47 1.06
C ARG A 167 -5.51 -14.62 0.18
N CYS A 168 -5.07 -15.81 0.56
CA CYS A 168 -5.41 -17.11 0.00
C CYS A 168 -5.99 -17.99 1.12
N HIS A 169 -7.00 -17.46 1.81
CA HIS A 169 -7.69 -18.13 2.91
C HIS A 169 -9.20 -18.03 2.72
N TRP A 170 -9.94 -19.11 3.01
CA TRP A 170 -11.39 -19.16 2.76
C TRP A 170 -12.15 -18.20 3.67
N ALA A 171 -11.81 -18.09 4.96
CA ALA A 171 -12.45 -17.11 5.84
C ALA A 171 -11.91 -15.69 5.57
N PRO A 172 -12.73 -14.63 5.68
CA PRO A 172 -14.14 -14.64 6.05
C PRO A 172 -15.10 -14.92 4.87
N GLY A 173 -14.59 -15.36 3.72
CA GLY A 173 -15.39 -15.73 2.54
C GLY A 173 -15.75 -14.55 1.66
N CYS A 174 -16.79 -14.73 0.84
CA CYS A 174 -17.39 -13.64 0.08
C CYS A 174 -18.21 -12.77 1.03
N GLN A 175 -17.56 -11.75 1.58
CA GLN A 175 -18.22 -10.73 2.39
C GLN A 175 -19.04 -9.81 1.47
N PRO A 176 -20.20 -9.29 1.90
CA PRO A 176 -21.07 -8.44 1.09
C PRO A 176 -20.47 -7.07 0.71
N GLY A 177 -19.18 -6.84 1.00
CA GLY A 177 -18.52 -5.56 0.79
C GLY A 177 -19.06 -4.47 1.71
N PHE A 178 -18.62 -3.25 1.43
CA PHE A 178 -19.19 -2.02 1.95
C PHE A 178 -20.31 -1.56 1.04
N ASN A 179 -21.41 -1.09 1.62
CA ASN A 179 -22.48 -0.38 0.94
C ASN A 179 -22.28 1.14 1.10
N PRO A 180 -21.80 1.86 0.08
CA PRO A 180 -21.61 3.32 0.17
C PRO A 180 -22.91 4.11 0.36
N ALA A 181 -24.08 3.50 0.13
CA ALA A 181 -25.39 4.11 0.38
C ALA A 181 -25.95 3.78 1.78
N ALA A 182 -25.17 3.14 2.66
CA ALA A 182 -25.62 2.84 4.02
C ALA A 182 -25.93 4.12 4.78
N THR A 183 -27.08 4.14 5.45
CA THR A 183 -27.52 5.26 6.30
C THR A 183 -27.55 4.91 7.78
N GLN A 184 -27.28 3.65 8.11
CA GLN A 184 -27.25 3.15 9.49
C GLN A 184 -25.83 2.79 9.84
N TYR A 185 -25.41 3.17 11.04
CA TYR A 185 -24.08 2.86 11.54
C TYR A 185 -23.99 1.38 11.92
N ASP A 186 -22.97 0.71 11.39
CA ASP A 186 -22.58 -0.64 11.74
C ASP A 186 -21.18 -0.61 12.38
N ASN A 187 -21.05 -1.18 13.59
CA ASN A 187 -19.76 -1.26 14.29
C ASN A 187 -18.73 -2.10 13.52
N ASP A 188 -19.18 -3.08 12.73
CA ASP A 188 -18.32 -3.96 11.96
C ASP A 188 -17.87 -3.30 10.64
N LYS A 189 -18.53 -2.21 10.23
CA LYS A 189 -18.26 -1.48 8.98
C LYS A 189 -18.43 0.04 9.14
N PRO A 190 -17.69 0.67 10.07
CA PRO A 190 -17.82 2.11 10.32
C PRO A 190 -17.50 2.96 9.08
N GLU A 191 -16.73 2.43 8.12
CA GLU A 191 -16.34 3.10 6.88
C GLU A 191 -17.51 3.37 5.93
N GLU A 192 -18.60 2.59 5.99
CA GLU A 192 -19.76 2.80 5.12
C GLU A 192 -20.36 4.20 5.27
N MET A 193 -20.23 4.80 6.45
CA MET A 193 -20.75 6.14 6.74
C MET A 193 -19.97 7.28 6.05
N VAL A 194 -18.74 7.01 5.59
CA VAL A 194 -17.85 8.05 5.03
C VAL A 194 -17.35 7.74 3.63
N ILE A 195 -17.47 6.48 3.17
CA ILE A 195 -16.85 6.02 1.93
C ILE A 195 -17.41 6.71 0.68
N ALA A 196 -18.70 7.05 0.65
CA ALA A 196 -19.31 7.75 -0.49
C ALA A 196 -18.74 9.17 -0.67
N GLU A 197 -18.60 9.92 0.42
CA GLU A 197 -18.00 11.26 0.41
C GLU A 197 -16.53 11.19 -0.02
N ALA A 198 -15.78 10.23 0.54
CA ALA A 198 -14.39 9.99 0.16
C ALA A 198 -14.26 9.66 -1.33
N TRP A 199 -15.13 8.79 -1.85
CA TRP A 199 -15.14 8.40 -3.26
C TRP A 199 -15.38 9.60 -4.18
N GLN A 200 -16.43 10.38 -3.92
CA GLN A 200 -16.74 11.57 -4.73
C GLN A 200 -15.64 12.64 -4.66
N THR A 201 -14.96 12.72 -3.53
CA THR A 201 -13.83 13.66 -3.36
C THR A 201 -12.61 13.24 -4.18
N LEU A 202 -12.33 11.93 -4.26
CA LEU A 202 -11.20 11.39 -5.02
C LEU A 202 -11.52 11.25 -6.52
N PHE A 203 -12.77 10.94 -6.87
CA PHE A 203 -13.24 10.62 -8.21
C PHE A 203 -14.49 11.44 -8.56
N PRO A 204 -14.40 12.78 -8.66
CA PRO A 204 -15.57 13.66 -8.80
C PRO A 204 -16.35 13.48 -10.11
N SER A 205 -15.80 12.73 -11.07
CA SER A 205 -16.42 12.46 -12.37
C SER A 205 -16.91 11.02 -12.53
N ASP A 206 -16.70 10.17 -11.52
CA ASP A 206 -17.11 8.77 -11.53
C ASP A 206 -18.29 8.59 -10.55
N GLU A 207 -19.21 7.70 -10.90
CA GLU A 207 -20.32 7.36 -10.00
C GLU A 207 -19.79 6.61 -8.77
N VAL A 208 -20.43 6.81 -7.62
CA VAL A 208 -20.16 6.02 -6.42
C VAL A 208 -20.66 4.58 -6.68
N PRO A 209 -19.82 3.55 -6.50
CA PRO A 209 -20.25 2.18 -6.74
C PRO A 209 -21.34 1.78 -5.74
N GLU A 210 -22.26 0.92 -6.18
CA GLU A 210 -23.30 0.35 -5.30
C GLU A 210 -22.68 -0.51 -4.18
N THR A 211 -21.56 -1.17 -4.47
CA THR A 211 -20.83 -2.00 -3.51
C THR A 211 -19.34 -1.84 -3.73
N LEU A 212 -18.59 -1.68 -2.64
CA LEU A 212 -17.13 -1.67 -2.65
C LEU A 212 -16.62 -2.86 -1.84
N ALA A 213 -15.95 -3.81 -2.49
CA ALA A 213 -15.47 -5.02 -1.84
C ALA A 213 -14.02 -5.33 -2.21
N GLN A 214 -13.25 -5.77 -1.23
CA GLN A 214 -11.94 -6.39 -1.38
C GLN A 214 -11.77 -7.47 -0.30
N PRO A 215 -10.93 -8.50 -0.52
CA PRO A 215 -10.52 -9.37 0.57
C PRO A 215 -9.82 -8.55 1.67
N CYS A 216 -10.01 -8.95 2.92
CA CYS A 216 -9.56 -8.17 4.08
C CYS A 216 -8.05 -7.92 4.11
N CYS A 217 -7.67 -7.02 5.01
CA CYS A 217 -6.38 -6.99 5.67
C CYS A 217 -5.22 -6.37 4.89
N SER A 218 -5.51 -5.70 3.76
CA SER A 218 -4.60 -4.79 3.07
C SER A 218 -3.28 -5.39 2.57
N GLN A 219 -3.21 -6.71 2.36
CA GLN A 219 -2.02 -7.36 1.79
C GLN A 219 -2.26 -7.74 0.33
N PHE A 220 -1.53 -7.10 -0.58
CA PHE A 220 -1.73 -7.27 -2.02
C PHE A 220 -0.44 -7.01 -2.79
N ALA A 221 -0.42 -7.43 -4.06
CA ALA A 221 0.63 -7.10 -5.01
C ALA A 221 0.00 -6.43 -6.23
N VAL A 222 0.73 -5.48 -6.81
CA VAL A 222 0.26 -4.70 -7.96
C VAL A 222 1.43 -4.43 -8.90
N THR A 223 1.14 -4.44 -10.20
CA THR A 223 2.11 -4.08 -11.23
C THR A 223 2.24 -2.56 -11.36
N ARG A 224 3.42 -2.08 -11.78
CA ARG A 224 3.60 -0.67 -12.16
C ARG A 224 2.58 -0.23 -13.19
N GLU A 225 2.34 -1.06 -14.20
CA GLU A 225 1.38 -0.80 -15.27
C GLU A 225 -0.03 -0.61 -14.71
N ALA A 226 -0.46 -1.47 -13.78
CA ALA A 226 -1.76 -1.33 -13.13
C ALA A 226 -1.85 -0.04 -12.32
N VAL A 227 -0.80 0.36 -11.58
CA VAL A 227 -0.77 1.63 -10.82
C VAL A 227 -0.87 2.85 -11.73
N HIS A 228 -0.25 2.81 -12.91
CA HIS A 228 -0.29 3.89 -13.89
C HIS A 228 -1.56 3.90 -14.75
N ALA A 229 -2.30 2.80 -14.80
CA ALA A 229 -3.50 2.69 -15.61
C ALA A 229 -4.57 3.73 -15.20
N PRO A 230 -5.26 4.37 -16.16
CA PRO A 230 -6.38 5.25 -15.85
C PRO A 230 -7.54 4.47 -15.21
N LEU A 231 -8.23 5.07 -14.25
CA LEU A 231 -9.32 4.46 -13.47
C LEU A 231 -10.37 3.73 -14.32
N LYS A 232 -10.76 4.30 -15.46
CA LYS A 232 -11.81 3.76 -16.34
C LYS A 232 -11.45 2.41 -16.98
N GLN A 233 -10.20 1.98 -16.93
CA GLN A 233 -9.77 0.67 -17.41
C GLN A 233 -9.74 -0.40 -16.32
N ARG A 234 -10.08 -0.07 -15.06
CA ARG A 234 -9.95 -0.96 -13.89
C ARG A 234 -11.27 -1.61 -13.43
N THR A 235 -12.42 -1.19 -13.96
CA THR A 235 -13.76 -1.65 -13.52
C THR A 235 -14.32 -2.84 -14.31
N SER A 236 -13.50 -3.51 -15.12
CA SER A 236 -13.90 -4.71 -15.86
C SER A 236 -13.30 -5.96 -15.24
N VAL A 237 -13.81 -6.39 -14.08
CA VAL A 237 -13.59 -7.73 -13.53
C VAL A 237 -14.92 -8.28 -13.06
#